data_AF-A0A0E9M299-F1
#
_entry.id   AF-A0A0E9M299-F1
#
_cell.length_a   1.000
_cell.length_b   1.000
_cell.length_c   1.000
_cell.angle_alpha   90.00
_cell.angle_beta   90.00
_cell.angle_gamma   90.00
#
_symmetry.space_group_name_H-M   'P 1'
#
loop_
_entity.id
_entity.type
_entity.pdbx_description
1 polymer ?
#
loop_
_entity_poly.entity_id
_entity_poly.type
_entity_poly.pdbx_seq_one_letter_code
_entity_poly.pdbx_strand_id
1 'polypeptide(L)'
;MASGLFDLALPITDPVLKFLVILIIILCIPILSDKLKLPHLLGMILAGLIIGPFGLNLLARDSSIILSGTAGLLYIMFLSGLEIDMNDFKKNIAKSTALGFMALPSL
;
A
#
# COMPACT_ATOMS: atom_id res chain seq x y z
N MET A 1 -36.15 -28.17 3.52
CA MET A 1 -35.77 -27.69 4.87
C MET A 1 -34.39 -28.25 5.22
N ALA A 2 -33.35 -27.72 4.58
CA ALA A 2 -31.93 -27.99 4.88
C ALA A 2 -31.06 -27.11 3.93
N SER A 3 -31.08 -25.80 4.16
CA SER A 3 -30.20 -24.85 3.45
C SER A 3 -29.92 -23.68 4.40
N GLY A 4 -28.92 -23.85 5.25
CA GLY A 4 -28.47 -22.84 6.21
C GLY A 4 -27.14 -23.20 6.85
N LEU A 5 -26.35 -24.06 6.19
CA LEU A 5 -24.98 -24.35 6.58
C LEU A 5 -24.12 -23.29 5.88
N PHE A 6 -23.50 -22.42 6.68
CA PHE A 6 -22.60 -21.33 6.27
C PHE A 6 -23.24 -20.01 5.80
N ASP A 7 -24.14 -19.43 6.60
CA ASP A 7 -24.13 -17.97 6.75
C ASP A 7 -22.90 -17.58 7.58
N LEU A 8 -21.70 -17.75 6.98
CA LEU A 8 -20.52 -17.02 7.43
C LEU A 8 -20.71 -15.57 6.98
N ALA A 9 -21.68 -14.88 7.59
CA ALA A 9 -21.77 -13.43 7.59
C ALA A 9 -20.55 -12.93 8.37
N LEU A 10 -19.37 -13.03 7.75
CA LEU A 10 -18.15 -12.44 8.23
C LEU A 10 -18.48 -10.96 8.46
N PRO A 11 -18.45 -10.46 9.71
CA PRO A 11 -18.79 -9.07 10.02
C PRO A 11 -17.66 -8.13 9.58
N ILE A 12 -17.18 -8.26 8.35
CA ILE A 12 -16.14 -7.41 7.73
C ILE A 12 -16.80 -6.11 7.23
N THR A 13 -17.87 -5.67 7.88
CA THR A 13 -18.43 -4.32 7.75
C THR A 13 -17.72 -3.34 8.68
N ASP A 14 -17.25 -3.81 9.85
CA ASP A 14 -16.60 -2.96 10.82
C ASP A 14 -15.24 -2.45 10.30
N PRO A 15 -15.01 -1.12 10.29
CA PRO A 15 -13.74 -0.53 9.85
C PRO A 15 -12.54 -1.09 10.61
N VAL A 16 -12.71 -1.41 11.89
CA VAL A 16 -11.66 -1.98 12.76
C VAL A 16 -11.19 -3.34 12.24
N LEU A 17 -12.11 -4.22 11.83
CA LEU A 17 -11.77 -5.54 11.30
C LEU A 17 -11.06 -5.42 9.94
N LYS A 18 -11.46 -4.46 9.10
CA LYS A 18 -10.75 -4.15 7.84
C LYS A 18 -9.30 -3.73 8.11
N PHE A 19 -9.07 -2.87 9.12
CA PHE A 19 -7.70 -2.49 9.51
C PHE A 19 -6.89 -3.67 10.05
N LEU A 20 -7.50 -4.55 10.85
CA LEU A 20 -6.83 -5.76 11.33
C LEU A 20 -6.35 -6.64 10.17
N VAL A 21 -7.21 -6.84 9.16
CA VAL A 21 -6.84 -7.59 7.95
C VAL A 21 -5.66 -6.92 7.23
N ILE A 22 -5.70 -5.60 7.05
CA ILE A 22 -4.59 -4.84 6.45
C ILE A 22 -3.29 -5.01 7.25
N LEU A 23 -3.34 -4.93 8.57
CA LEU A 23 -2.17 -5.11 9.45
C LEU A 23 -1.60 -6.53 9.32
N ILE A 24 -2.45 -7.55 9.30
CA ILE A 24 -2.03 -8.95 9.09
C ILE A 24 -1.35 -9.09 7.74
N ILE A 25 -1.87 -8.49 6.66
CA ILE A 25 -1.26 -8.54 5.32
C ILE A 25 0.11 -7.87 5.33
N ILE A 26 0.21 -6.64 5.86
CA ILE A 26 1.47 -5.89 5.93
C ILE A 26 2.52 -6.64 6.76
N LEU A 27 2.10 -7.44 7.74
CA LEU A 27 3.00 -8.28 8.52
C LEU A 27 3.38 -9.58 7.79
N CYS A 28 2.40 -10.33 7.26
CA CYS A 28 2.62 -11.64 6.67
C CYS A 28 3.32 -11.58 5.31
N ILE A 29 2.96 -10.63 4.45
CA ILE A 29 3.52 -10.52 3.11
C ILE A 29 5.04 -10.35 3.09
N PRO A 30 5.66 -9.42 3.84
CA PRO A 30 7.10 -9.28 3.79
C PRO A 30 7.83 -10.54 4.27
N ILE A 31 7.30 -11.21 5.30
CA ILE A 31 7.83 -12.48 5.82
C ILE A 31 7.80 -13.57 4.74
N LEU A 32 6.74 -13.60 3.93
CA LEU A 32 6.59 -14.57 2.84
C LEU A 32 7.43 -14.18 1.60
N SER A 33 7.55 -12.88 1.31
CA SER A 33 8.33 -12.35 0.19
C SER A 33 9.82 -12.67 0.30
N ASP A 34 10.36 -12.78 1.52
CA ASP A 34 11.76 -13.20 1.76
C ASP A 34 12.07 -14.58 1.15
N LYS A 35 11.08 -15.48 1.09
CA LYS A 35 11.24 -16.81 0.48
C LYS A 35 11.19 -16.74 -1.05
N LEU A 36 10.44 -15.80 -1.60
CA LEU A 36 10.14 -15.67 -3.03
C LEU A 36 11.14 -14.76 -3.76
N LYS A 37 12.06 -14.09 -3.05
CA LYS A 37 13.01 -13.09 -3.60
C LYS A 37 12.34 -11.94 -4.38
N LEU A 38 11.04 -11.72 -4.15
CA LEU A 38 10.30 -10.64 -4.77
C LEU A 38 10.44 -9.38 -3.93
N PRO A 39 10.48 -8.18 -4.53
CA PRO A 39 10.44 -6.93 -3.79
C PRO A 39 9.21 -6.91 -2.85
N HIS A 40 9.41 -6.67 -1.56
CA HIS A 40 8.34 -6.69 -0.56
C HIS A 40 7.18 -5.77 -0.94
N LEU A 41 7.50 -4.60 -1.52
CA LEU A 41 6.51 -3.65 -2.05
C LEU A 41 5.61 -4.27 -3.13
N LEU A 42 6.19 -5.01 -4.07
CA LEU A 42 5.43 -5.67 -5.13
C LEU A 42 4.48 -6.71 -4.54
N GLY A 43 4.95 -7.49 -3.56
CA GLY A 43 4.12 -8.44 -2.82
C GLY A 43 2.93 -7.76 -2.12
N MET A 44 3.17 -6.62 -1.48
CA MET A 44 2.11 -5.85 -0.81
C MET A 44 1.07 -5.30 -1.79
N ILE A 45 1.50 -4.82 -2.96
CA ILE A 45 0.59 -4.36 -4.03
C ILE A 45 -0.28 -5.51 -4.53
N LEU A 46 0.32 -6.68 -4.80
CA LEU A 46 -0.41 -7.86 -5.27
C LEU A 46 -1.41 -8.36 -4.22
N ALA A 47 -1.02 -8.38 -2.94
CA ALA A 47 -1.93 -8.74 -1.86
C ALA A 47 -3.13 -7.77 -1.78
N GLY A 48 -2.88 -6.47 -1.93
CA GLY A 48 -3.94 -5.46 -2.02
C GLY A 48 -4.86 -5.65 -3.23
N LEU A 49 -4.32 -6.05 -4.39
CA LEU A 49 -5.13 -6.37 -5.58
C LEU A 49 -6.02 -7.61 -5.35
N ILE A 50 -5.46 -8.67 -4.76
CA ILE A 50 -6.16 -9.94 -4.51
C ILE A 50 -7.24 -9.77 -3.42
N ILE A 51 -6.99 -8.97 -2.39
CA ILE A 51 -7.89 -8.84 -1.23
C ILE A 51 -8.86 -7.65 -1.41
N GLY A 52 -8.47 -6.68 -2.24
CA GLY A 52 -9.26 -5.51 -2.58
C GLY A 52 -10.47 -5.81 -3.46
N PRO A 53 -11.15 -4.76 -3.94
CA PRO A 53 -12.44 -4.90 -4.62
C PRO A 53 -12.37 -5.68 -5.94
N PHE A 54 -11.21 -5.71 -6.58
CA PHE A 54 -10.97 -6.43 -7.84
C PHE A 54 -10.65 -7.91 -7.67
N GLY A 55 -10.37 -8.39 -6.46
CA GLY A 55 -10.11 -9.79 -6.17
C GLY A 55 -11.24 -10.41 -5.36
N LEU A 56 -10.99 -10.69 -4.08
CA LEU A 56 -11.92 -11.31 -3.15
C LEU A 56 -12.95 -10.35 -2.55
N ASN A 57 -12.83 -9.04 -2.84
CA ASN A 57 -13.74 -7.98 -2.37
C ASN A 57 -13.88 -7.90 -0.83
N LEU A 58 -12.91 -8.43 -0.07
CA LEU A 58 -12.88 -8.37 1.40
C LEU A 58 -12.66 -6.95 1.91
N LEU A 59 -11.91 -6.15 1.16
CA LEU A 59 -11.65 -4.75 1.45
C LEU A 59 -12.33 -3.87 0.40
N ALA A 60 -13.62 -3.62 0.59
CA ALA A 60 -14.36 -2.65 -0.20
C ALA A 60 -13.76 -1.24 -0.04
N ARG A 61 -13.84 -0.43 -1.09
CA ARG A 61 -13.23 0.90 -1.15
C ARG A 61 -14.09 1.94 -0.41
N ASP A 62 -14.17 1.80 0.91
CA ASP A 62 -14.95 2.67 1.78
C ASP A 62 -14.16 3.92 2.22
N SER A 63 -14.87 4.97 2.62
CA SER A 63 -14.27 6.25 3.04
C SER A 63 -13.20 6.11 4.12
N SER A 64 -13.36 5.17 5.08
CA SER A 64 -12.38 4.93 6.13
C SER A 64 -11.04 4.37 5.61
N ILE A 65 -11.08 3.49 4.60
CA ILE A 65 -9.88 2.94 3.96
C ILE A 65 -9.19 4.02 3.13
N ILE A 66 -9.95 4.82 2.38
CA ILE A 66 -9.40 5.92 1.58
C ILE A 66 -8.73 6.96 2.49
N LEU A 67 -9.40 7.37 3.57
CA LEU A 67 -8.90 8.39 4.48
C LEU A 67 -7.62 7.95 5.19
N SER A 68 -7.62 6.74 5.75
CA SER A 68 -6.43 6.19 6.42
C SER A 68 -5.28 5.90 5.46
N GLY A 69 -5.56 5.38 4.27
CA GLY A 69 -4.55 5.17 3.23
C GLY A 69 -3.93 6.47 2.76
N THR A 70 -4.74 7.53 2.60
CA THR A 70 -4.25 8.87 2.24
C THR A 70 -3.43 9.47 3.38
N ALA A 71 -3.88 9.36 4.63
CA ALA A 71 -3.11 9.81 5.79
C ALA A 71 -1.77 9.06 5.91
N GLY A 72 -1.76 7.75 5.69
CA GLY A 72 -0.54 6.94 5.65
C GLY A 72 0.41 7.34 4.52
N LEU A 73 -0.13 7.59 3.31
CA LEU A 73 0.65 8.10 2.17
C LEU A 73 1.27 9.47 2.49
N LEU A 74 0.50 10.40 3.04
CA LEU A 74 1.01 11.70 3.45
C LEU A 74 2.07 11.58 4.53
N TYR A 75 1.89 10.64 5.48
CA TYR A 75 2.88 10.36 6.52
C TYR A 75 4.22 9.88 5.94
N ILE A 76 4.21 8.93 4.99
CA ILE A 76 5.46 8.47 4.37
C ILE A 76 6.10 9.54 3.47
N MET A 77 5.30 10.37 2.79
CA MET A 77 5.81 11.50 2.01
C MET A 77 6.46 12.55 2.92
N PHE A 78 5.85 12.82 4.08
CA PHE A 78 6.39 13.72 5.08
C PHE A 78 7.70 13.18 5.68
N LEU A 79 7.72 11.91 6.07
CA LEU A 79 8.91 11.26 6.61
C LEU A 79 10.07 11.29 5.59
N SER A 80 9.79 10.94 4.34
CA SER A 80 10.78 11.05 3.27
C SER A 80 11.29 12.49 3.11
N GLY A 81 10.41 13.49 3.24
CA GLY A 81 10.80 14.89 3.23
C GLY A 81 11.76 15.29 4.36
N LEU A 82 11.60 14.70 5.55
CA LEU A 82 12.48 14.93 6.71
C LEU A 82 13.82 14.19 6.60
N GLU A 83 13.85 13.04 5.93
CA GLU A 83 15.06 12.23 5.71
C GLU A 83 15.97 12.76 4.60
N ILE A 84 15.48 13.65 3.72
CA ILE A 84 16.28 14.22 2.64
C ILE A 84 17.38 15.14 3.20
N ASP A 85 18.64 14.84 2.87
CA ASP A 85 19.78 15.74 3.13
C ASP A 85 19.78 16.91 2.14
N MET A 86 19.46 18.10 2.64
CA MET A 86 19.41 19.33 1.83
C MET A 86 20.77 19.77 1.30
N ASN A 87 21.86 19.43 1.99
CA ASN A 87 23.21 19.82 1.60
C ASN A 87 23.71 18.99 0.42
N ASP A 88 23.43 17.68 0.43
CA ASP A 88 23.72 16.80 -0.71
C ASP A 88 22.74 17.03 -1.87
N PHE A 89 21.48 17.36 -1.58
CA PHE A 89 20.50 17.75 -2.60
C PHE A 89 20.94 19.02 -3.35
N LYS A 90 21.44 20.03 -2.63
CA LYS A 90 21.90 21.30 -3.23
C LYS A 90 23.12 21.11 -4.14
N LYS A 91 24.06 20.22 -3.78
CA LYS A 91 25.24 19.91 -4.62
C LYS A 91 24.87 19.15 -5.89
N ASN A 92 23.85 18.28 -5.81
CA ASN A 92 23.41 17.44 -6.93
C ASN A 92 22.22 18.01 -7.69
N ILE A 93 21.74 19.22 -7.36
CA ILE A 93 20.54 19.82 -7.94
C ILE A 93 20.64 19.94 -9.47
N ALA A 94 21.80 20.33 -10.00
CA ALA A 94 22.00 20.47 -11.46
C ALA A 94 21.89 19.12 -12.18
N LYS A 95 22.40 18.05 -11.55
CA LYS A 95 22.31 16.68 -12.10
C LYS A 95 20.91 16.11 -11.93
N SER A 96 20.25 16.37 -10.81
CA SER A 96 18.88 15.94 -10.51
C SER A 96 17.87 16.62 -11.45
N THR A 97 18.00 17.92 -11.70
CA THR A 97 17.16 18.65 -12.66
C THR A 97 17.43 18.20 -14.10
N ALA A 98 18.69 17.98 -14.48
CA ALA A 98 19.01 17.45 -15.81
C ALA A 98 18.47 16.02 -16.01
N LEU A 99 18.56 15.17 -14.98
CA LEU A 99 17.97 13.83 -15.00
C LEU A 99 16.44 13.90 -15.08
N GLY A 100 15.80 14.80 -14.30
CA GLY A 100 14.37 15.03 -14.36
C GLY A 100 13.93 15.48 -15.75
N PHE A 101 14.66 16.41 -16.38
CA PHE A 101 14.38 16.89 -17.73
C PHE A 101 14.65 15.85 -18.81
N MET A 102 15.64 14.98 -18.61
CA MET A 102 15.97 13.89 -19.54
C MET A 102 15.06 12.66 -19.38
N ALA A 103 14.54 12.42 -18.18
CA ALA A 103 13.61 11.32 -17.86
C ALA A 103 12.14 11.71 -18.11
N LEU A 104 11.84 13.01 -18.14
CA LEU A 104 10.65 13.51 -18.81
C LEU A 104 10.70 12.93 -20.23
N PRO A 105 9.77 12.03 -20.59
CA PRO A 105 9.69 11.54 -21.95
C PRO A 105 9.52 12.79 -22.79
N SER A 106 10.51 13.05 -23.65
CA SER A 106 10.43 14.12 -24.62
C SER A 106 9.06 14.06 -25.28
N LEU A 107 8.43 15.23 -25.46
CA LEU A 107 7.38 15.38 -26.47
C LEU A 107 7.74 14.59 -27.74
#